data_AF-A0A2E3YH44-F1
#
_entry.id   AF-A0A2E3YH44-F1
#
_cell.length_a   1.000
_cell.length_b   1.000
_cell.length_c   1.000
_cell.angle_alpha   90.00
_cell.angle_beta   90.00
_cell.angle_gamma   90.00
#
_symmetry.space_group_name_H-M   'P 1'
#
loop_
_entity.id
_entity.type
_entity.pdbx_description
1 polymer ?
#
loop_
_entity_poly.entity_id
_entity_poly.type
_entity_poly.pdbx_seq_one_letter_code
_entity_poly.pdbx_strand_id
1 'polypeptide(L)'
;MSVHASLTDAAADFCQSQHFMLLKTEIKQNAESLLAHWAQTAGGDPTALTVRDAMHGVARLDVPLSQRRQFPHLLTAFLEYLPSTGRFPHADSWLTVVEGTRSAYEAGFREDGSVRGTTVRKPVAGVGRNDPCPCGSGRKFKKCCGKG
;
A
#
# COMPACT_ATOMS: atom_id res chain seq x y z
N MET A 1 -13.95 -27.55 4.89
CA MET A 1 -13.93 -26.11 4.53
C MET A 1 -12.47 -25.71 4.55
N SER A 2 -11.80 -25.67 3.40
CA SER A 2 -10.39 -25.28 3.34
C SER A 2 -10.31 -23.80 3.65
N VAL A 3 -9.81 -23.47 4.85
CA VAL A 3 -9.42 -22.10 5.18
C VAL A 3 -8.21 -21.77 4.31
N HIS A 4 -8.45 -21.13 3.16
CA HIS A 4 -7.34 -20.55 2.41
C HIS A 4 -6.71 -19.49 3.31
N ALA A 5 -5.47 -19.73 3.73
CA ALA A 5 -4.71 -18.78 4.55
C ALA A 5 -4.63 -17.44 3.82
N SER A 6 -5.01 -16.37 4.50
CA SER A 6 -5.00 -15.02 3.93
C SER A 6 -3.59 -14.44 3.93
N LEU A 7 -3.35 -13.37 3.15
CA LEU A 7 -2.10 -12.61 3.24
C LEU A 7 -1.87 -12.03 4.64
N THR A 8 -2.94 -11.75 5.38
CA THR A 8 -2.87 -11.28 6.76
C THR A 8 -2.32 -12.37 7.69
N ASP A 9 -2.78 -13.62 7.54
CA ASP A 9 -2.25 -14.76 8.30
C ASP A 9 -0.79 -15.00 7.95
N ALA A 10 -0.44 -14.91 6.66
CA ALA A 10 0.94 -15.03 6.21
C ALA A 10 1.85 -13.94 6.77
N ALA A 11 1.33 -12.71 6.96
CA ALA A 11 2.09 -11.61 7.57
C ALA A 11 2.40 -11.88 9.05
N ALA A 12 1.46 -12.46 9.80
CA ALA A 12 1.69 -12.89 11.17
C ALA A 12 2.75 -14.02 11.23
N ASP A 13 2.60 -15.04 10.37
CA ASP A 13 3.57 -16.14 10.26
C ASP A 13 4.97 -15.61 9.91
N PHE A 14 5.07 -14.65 8.98
CA PHE A 14 6.33 -14.02 8.60
C PHE A 14 7.02 -13.35 9.77
N CYS A 15 6.30 -12.58 10.60
CA CYS A 15 6.86 -11.87 11.76
C CYS A 15 7.41 -12.83 12.84
N GLN A 16 7.00 -14.11 12.82
CA GLN A 16 7.52 -15.17 13.69
C GLN A 16 8.61 -16.03 13.02
N SER A 17 8.89 -15.81 11.73
CA SER A 17 9.81 -16.63 10.95
C SER A 17 11.29 -16.25 11.15
N GLN A 18 12.19 -17.19 10.84
CA GLN A 18 13.62 -16.91 10.81
C GLN A 18 13.98 -15.82 9.78
N HIS A 19 13.26 -15.73 8.66
CA HIS A 19 13.47 -14.69 7.64
C HIS A 19 13.33 -13.29 8.24
N PHE A 20 12.29 -13.07 9.05
CA PHE A 20 12.07 -11.80 9.74
C PHE A 20 13.12 -11.54 10.82
N MET A 21 13.53 -12.58 11.57
CA MET A 21 14.53 -12.45 12.63
C MET A 21 15.90 -11.99 12.10
N LEU A 22 16.24 -12.31 10.85
CA LEU A 22 17.48 -11.90 10.20
C LEU A 22 17.45 -10.47 9.63
N LEU A 23 16.29 -9.80 9.60
CA LEU A 23 16.20 -8.41 9.13
C LEU A 23 16.90 -7.43 10.08
N LYS A 24 17.24 -6.26 9.55
CA LYS A 24 17.75 -5.15 10.36
C LYS A 24 16.69 -4.63 11.32
N THR A 25 17.11 -4.16 12.50
CA THR A 25 16.22 -3.78 13.60
C THR A 25 15.23 -2.67 13.22
N GLU A 26 15.66 -1.72 12.39
CA GLU A 26 14.85 -0.59 11.91
C GLU A 26 13.67 -1.04 11.03
N ILE A 27 13.75 -2.20 10.38
CA ILE A 27 12.70 -2.77 9.53
C ILE A 27 11.62 -3.46 10.37
N LYS A 28 11.96 -3.94 11.57
CA LYS A 28 11.08 -4.78 12.40
C LYS A 28 10.00 -3.99 13.14
N GLN A 29 10.20 -2.71 13.37
CA GLN A 29 9.29 -1.89 14.17
C GLN A 29 7.93 -1.74 13.48
N ASN A 30 6.84 -2.07 14.19
CA ASN A 30 5.46 -2.07 13.68
C ASN A 30 5.23 -2.93 12.42
N ALA A 31 6.12 -3.91 12.17
CA ALA A 31 6.09 -4.69 10.94
C ALA A 31 4.76 -5.43 10.72
N GLU A 32 4.27 -6.12 11.74
CA GLU A 32 3.03 -6.89 11.67
C GLU A 32 1.83 -5.98 11.34
N SER A 33 1.70 -4.83 12.02
CA SER A 33 0.61 -3.89 11.76
C SER A 33 0.66 -3.28 10.36
N LEU A 34 1.86 -2.93 9.88
CA LEU A 34 2.07 -2.39 8.53
C LEU A 34 1.71 -3.43 7.46
N LEU A 35 2.19 -4.67 7.61
CA LEU A 35 1.91 -5.76 6.68
C LEU A 35 0.45 -6.19 6.73
N ALA A 36 -0.18 -6.26 7.90
CA ALA A 36 -1.59 -6.60 8.04
C ALA A 36 -2.48 -5.57 7.34
N HIS A 37 -2.21 -4.26 7.52
CA HIS A 37 -2.95 -3.22 6.81
C HIS A 37 -2.77 -3.31 5.29
N TRP A 38 -1.54 -3.53 4.84
CA TRP A 38 -1.25 -3.73 3.42
C TRP A 38 -1.98 -4.93 2.86
N ALA A 39 -1.91 -6.09 3.51
CA ALA A 39 -2.53 -7.34 3.09
C ALA A 39 -4.06 -7.21 2.97
N GLN A 40 -4.69 -6.58 3.96
CA GLN A 40 -6.13 -6.29 3.93
C GLN A 40 -6.51 -5.38 2.75
N THR A 41 -5.67 -4.37 2.46
CA THR A 41 -5.93 -3.41 1.38
C THR A 41 -5.64 -4.00 -0.01
N ALA A 42 -4.62 -4.85 -0.12
CA ALA A 42 -4.21 -5.48 -1.37
C ALA A 42 -5.19 -6.57 -1.83
N GLY A 43 -5.89 -7.21 -0.88
CA GLY A 43 -6.85 -8.29 -1.13
C GLY A 43 -6.20 -9.66 -1.22
N GLY A 44 -7.00 -10.72 -1.40
CA GLY A 44 -6.51 -12.10 -1.45
C GLY A 44 -5.77 -12.47 -2.75
N ASP A 45 -6.02 -11.75 -3.84
CA ASP A 45 -5.32 -11.88 -5.12
C ASP A 45 -4.88 -10.49 -5.62
N PRO A 46 -3.76 -9.96 -5.09
CA PRO A 46 -3.27 -8.65 -5.47
C PRO A 46 -2.94 -8.53 -6.97
N THR A 47 -3.36 -7.42 -7.56
CA THR A 47 -2.92 -6.98 -8.89
C THR A 47 -1.86 -5.90 -8.74
N ALA A 48 -1.13 -5.58 -9.81
CA ALA A 48 -0.17 -4.47 -9.77
C ALA A 48 -0.79 -3.13 -9.30
N LEU A 49 -2.06 -2.89 -9.63
CA LEU A 49 -2.79 -1.72 -9.18
C LEU A 49 -3.06 -1.78 -7.66
N THR A 50 -3.59 -2.89 -7.16
CA THR A 50 -3.94 -3.01 -5.73
C THR A 50 -2.70 -3.06 -4.84
N VAL A 51 -1.59 -3.66 -5.29
CA VAL A 51 -0.28 -3.60 -4.60
C VAL A 51 0.16 -2.15 -4.41
N ARG A 52 0.16 -1.35 -5.49
CA ARG A 52 0.55 0.06 -5.46
C ARG A 52 -0.38 0.88 -4.56
N ASP A 53 -1.68 0.71 -4.70
CA ASP A 53 -2.67 1.48 -3.94
C ASP A 53 -2.61 1.11 -2.44
N ALA A 54 -2.37 -0.16 -2.12
CA ALA A 54 -2.16 -0.62 -0.74
C ALA A 54 -0.90 -0.02 -0.12
N MET A 55 0.21 0.12 -0.88
CA MET A 55 1.39 0.86 -0.39
C MET A 55 1.00 2.30 -0.02
N HIS A 56 0.27 3.02 -0.88
CA HIS A 56 -0.20 4.37 -0.56
C HIS A 56 -1.11 4.43 0.68
N GLY A 57 -1.89 3.38 0.96
CA GLY A 57 -2.65 3.23 2.20
C GLY A 57 -1.74 3.21 3.42
N VAL A 58 -0.71 2.35 3.41
CA VAL A 58 0.28 2.24 4.50
C VAL A 58 0.98 3.57 4.78
N ALA A 59 1.32 4.32 3.73
CA ALA A 59 1.99 5.61 3.90
C ALA A 59 1.18 6.61 4.76
N ARG A 60 -0.15 6.45 4.85
CA ARG A 60 -1.05 7.36 5.58
C ARG A 60 -1.38 6.90 7.00
N LEU A 61 -0.85 5.77 7.44
CA LEU A 61 -1.08 5.28 8.80
C LEU A 61 -0.48 6.20 9.86
N ASP A 62 -1.09 6.21 11.03
CA ASP A 62 -0.59 6.90 12.22
C ASP A 62 0.51 6.07 12.89
N VAL A 63 1.63 5.95 12.18
CA VAL A 63 2.84 5.21 12.58
C VAL A 63 4.05 6.14 12.38
N PRO A 64 5.09 6.10 13.23
CA PRO A 64 6.29 6.92 13.05
C PRO A 64 6.83 6.93 11.62
N LEU A 65 7.23 8.12 11.14
CA LEU A 65 7.70 8.33 9.76
C LEU A 65 8.84 7.39 9.38
N SER A 66 9.80 7.17 10.29
CA SER A 66 10.93 6.27 10.07
C SER A 66 10.46 4.87 9.68
N GLN A 67 9.44 4.35 10.33
CA GLN A 67 8.92 3.00 10.14
C GLN A 67 8.07 2.91 8.86
N ARG A 68 7.23 3.91 8.60
CA ARG A 68 6.50 4.01 7.31
C ARG A 68 7.47 4.05 6.12
N ARG A 69 8.59 4.77 6.23
CA ARG A 69 9.61 4.82 5.17
C ARG A 69 10.32 3.49 4.96
N GLN A 70 10.45 2.64 5.97
CA GLN A 70 11.03 1.29 5.83
C GLN A 70 10.06 0.29 5.18
N PHE A 71 8.79 0.64 5.02
CA PHE A 71 7.76 -0.30 4.55
C PHE A 71 8.09 -1.00 3.22
N PRO A 72 8.61 -0.34 2.16
CA PRO A 72 8.97 -1.05 0.93
C PRO A 72 10.02 -2.14 1.14
N HIS A 73 10.97 -1.96 2.07
CA HIS A 73 11.96 -2.97 2.40
C HIS A 73 11.34 -4.14 3.16
N LEU A 74 10.47 -3.84 4.13
CA LEU A 74 9.71 -4.86 4.85
C LEU A 74 8.84 -5.68 3.90
N LEU A 75 8.14 -5.01 2.98
CA LEU A 75 7.26 -5.65 2.00
C LEU A 75 8.05 -6.53 1.03
N THR A 76 9.21 -6.07 0.54
CA THR A 76 10.09 -6.91 -0.28
C THR A 76 10.47 -8.21 0.45
N ALA A 77 10.94 -8.12 1.71
CA ALA A 77 11.31 -9.30 2.49
C ALA A 77 10.12 -10.25 2.74
N PHE A 78 8.93 -9.70 2.97
CA PHE A 78 7.71 -10.49 3.12
C PHE A 78 7.37 -11.24 1.82
N LEU A 79 7.40 -10.56 0.69
CA LEU A 79 7.10 -11.14 -0.63
C LEU A 79 8.13 -12.20 -1.05
N GLU A 80 9.39 -12.06 -0.67
CA GLU A 80 10.43 -13.09 -0.87
C GLU A 80 10.20 -14.34 0.00
N TYR A 81 9.63 -14.15 1.20
CA TYR A 81 9.28 -15.26 2.09
C TYR A 81 8.06 -16.05 1.59
N LEU A 82 7.08 -15.36 0.99
CA LEU A 82 5.79 -15.95 0.61
C LEU A 82 5.89 -17.24 -0.24
N PRO A 83 6.73 -17.33 -1.28
CA PRO A 83 6.89 -18.57 -2.06
C PRO A 83 7.36 -19.77 -1.23
N SER A 84 8.19 -19.55 -0.20
CA SER A 84 8.69 -20.63 0.68
C SER A 84 7.59 -21.28 1.52
N THR A 85 6.45 -20.61 1.69
CA THR A 85 5.28 -21.15 2.41
C THR A 85 4.47 -22.12 1.56
N GLY A 86 4.68 -22.15 0.24
CA GLY A 86 3.87 -22.89 -0.73
C GLY A 86 2.45 -22.36 -0.95
N ARG A 87 2.04 -21.29 -0.25
CA ARG A 87 0.68 -20.73 -0.30
C ARG A 87 0.51 -19.65 -1.38
N PHE A 88 1.58 -18.90 -1.65
CA PHE A 88 1.60 -17.78 -2.60
C PHE A 88 2.79 -17.91 -3.56
N PRO A 89 2.77 -18.88 -4.48
CA PRO A 89 3.92 -19.21 -5.33
C PRO A 89 4.26 -18.13 -6.37
N HIS A 90 3.34 -17.20 -6.63
CA HIS A 90 3.50 -16.12 -7.63
C HIS A 90 3.72 -14.74 -6.99
N ALA A 91 4.03 -14.69 -5.69
CA ALA A 91 4.27 -13.44 -4.97
C ALA A 91 5.47 -12.64 -5.52
N ASP A 92 6.39 -13.32 -6.21
CA ASP A 92 7.51 -12.71 -6.93
C ASP A 92 7.05 -11.73 -8.02
N SER A 93 5.89 -11.98 -8.64
CA SER A 93 5.35 -11.07 -9.66
C SER A 93 5.04 -9.67 -9.12
N TRP A 94 4.76 -9.56 -7.82
CA TRP A 94 4.50 -8.28 -7.15
C TRP A 94 5.78 -7.54 -6.75
N LEU A 95 6.94 -8.22 -6.65
CA LEU A 95 8.22 -7.60 -6.32
C LEU A 95 8.57 -6.50 -7.33
N THR A 96 8.38 -6.78 -8.63
CA THR A 96 8.61 -5.80 -9.71
C THR A 96 7.80 -4.51 -9.49
N VAL A 97 6.57 -4.62 -8.97
CA VAL A 97 5.71 -3.47 -8.67
C VAL A 97 6.24 -2.69 -7.47
N VAL A 98 6.62 -3.39 -6.40
CA VAL A 98 7.16 -2.77 -5.19
C VAL A 98 8.48 -2.05 -5.48
N GLU A 99 9.38 -2.68 -6.24
CA GLU A 99 10.65 -2.08 -6.64
C GLU A 99 10.45 -0.85 -7.52
N GLY A 100 9.60 -0.95 -8.55
CA GLY A 100 9.30 0.15 -9.46
C GLY A 100 8.58 1.33 -8.78
N THR A 101 7.91 1.10 -7.64
CA THR A 101 7.18 2.14 -6.89
C THR A 101 7.96 2.70 -5.70
N ARG A 102 9.02 2.03 -5.23
CA ARG A 102 9.79 2.40 -4.03
C ARG A 102 10.24 3.86 -4.02
N SER A 103 10.87 4.34 -5.10
CA SER A 103 11.36 5.72 -5.17
C SER A 103 10.22 6.74 -5.07
N ALA A 104 9.11 6.51 -5.76
CA ALA A 104 7.94 7.38 -5.70
C ALA A 104 7.24 7.35 -4.32
N TYR A 105 7.22 6.18 -3.68
CA TYR A 105 6.71 6.00 -2.32
C TYR A 105 7.49 6.86 -1.33
N GLU A 106 8.82 6.76 -1.34
CA GLU A 106 9.69 7.51 -0.43
C GLU A 106 9.66 9.02 -0.70
N ALA A 107 9.68 9.43 -1.97
CA ALA A 107 9.56 10.84 -2.37
C ALA A 107 8.19 11.45 -2.02
N GLY A 108 7.20 10.61 -1.69
CA GLY A 108 5.88 11.04 -1.26
C GLY A 108 5.86 11.64 0.16
N PHE A 109 6.84 11.35 1.01
CA PHE A 109 6.88 11.86 2.37
C PHE A 109 7.46 13.27 2.45
N ARG A 110 6.88 14.12 3.30
CA ARG A 110 7.43 15.40 3.72
C ARG A 110 8.19 15.27 5.04
N GLU A 111 8.96 16.29 5.40
CA GLU A 111 9.72 16.35 6.66
C GLU A 111 8.81 16.28 7.90
N ASP A 112 7.60 16.85 7.81
CA ASP A 112 6.57 16.80 8.85
C ASP A 112 5.86 15.44 8.96
N GLY A 113 6.24 14.46 8.14
CA GLY A 113 5.64 13.13 8.10
C GLY A 113 4.31 13.03 7.36
N SER A 114 3.81 14.14 6.80
CA SER A 114 2.66 14.12 5.89
C SER A 114 3.04 13.49 4.55
N VAL A 115 2.07 12.82 3.92
CA VAL A 115 2.25 12.25 2.58
C VAL A 115 1.65 13.18 1.54
N ARG A 116 2.38 13.43 0.45
CA ARG A 116 1.87 14.18 -0.70
C ARG A 116 0.65 13.44 -1.25
N GLY A 117 -0.51 14.10 -1.19
CA GLY A 117 -1.74 13.53 -1.75
C GLY A 117 -1.57 13.26 -3.24
N THR A 118 -1.88 12.04 -3.68
CA THR A 118 -2.02 11.72 -5.10
C THR A 118 -3.22 12.50 -5.61
N THR A 119 -3.00 13.53 -6.44
CA THR A 119 -4.11 14.20 -7.13
C THR A 119 -4.68 13.20 -8.13
N VAL A 120 -5.68 12.41 -7.71
CA VAL A 120 -6.47 11.59 -8.62
C VAL A 120 -7.29 12.55 -9.47
N ARG A 121 -6.74 12.94 -10.63
CA ARG A 121 -7.55 13.53 -11.69
C ARG A 121 -8.44 12.41 -12.20
N LYS A 122 -9.63 12.25 -11.61
CA LYS A 122 -10.68 11.43 -12.22
C LYS A 122 -10.83 11.96 -13.65
N PRO A 123 -10.64 11.14 -14.71
CA PRO A 123 -10.97 11.57 -16.05
C PRO A 123 -12.48 11.82 -16.05
N VAL A 124 -12.85 13.09 -16.01
CA VAL A 124 -14.25 13.48 -16.00
C VAL A 124 -14.72 13.47 -17.45
N ALA A 125 -14.85 12.27 -18.01
CA ALA A 125 -15.50 12.10 -19.30
C ALA A 125 -16.99 12.43 -19.11
N GLY A 126 -17.41 13.61 -19.57
CA GLY A 126 -18.82 13.97 -19.73
C GLY A 126 -19.51 14.71 -18.60
N VAL A 127 -18.84 15.18 -17.52
CA VAL A 127 -19.52 16.07 -16.56
C VAL A 127 -19.52 17.51 -17.09
N GLY A 128 -20.71 18.09 -17.20
CA GLY A 128 -20.89 19.49 -17.54
C GLY A 128 -20.38 20.40 -16.41
N ARG A 129 -19.87 21.58 -16.76
CA ARG A 129 -19.37 22.58 -15.79
C ARG A 129 -20.39 22.94 -14.69
N ASN A 130 -21.70 22.80 -14.96
CA ASN A 130 -22.76 23.12 -14.01
C ASN A 130 -23.29 21.93 -13.21
N ASP A 131 -22.89 20.70 -13.54
CA ASP A 131 -23.40 19.48 -12.91
C ASP A 131 -22.87 19.32 -11.48
N PRO A 132 -23.54 18.52 -10.63
CA PRO A 132 -23.02 18.16 -9.31
C PRO A 132 -21.60 17.57 -9.41
N CYS A 133 -20.70 18.03 -8.54
CA CYS A 133 -19.32 17.55 -8.52
C CYS A 133 -19.28 16.05 -8.15
N PRO A 134 -18.61 15.18 -8.94
CA PRO A 134 -18.45 13.75 -8.65
C PRO A 134 -17.52 13.46 -7.45
N CYS A 135 -17.09 14.52 -6.76
CA CYS A 135 -16.34 14.49 -5.51
C CYS A 135 -17.25 14.40 -4.27
N GLY A 136 -18.58 14.44 -4.43
CA GLY A 136 -19.52 14.33 -3.31
C GLY A 136 -19.72 15.59 -2.48
N SER A 137 -19.16 16.74 -2.89
CA SER A 137 -19.26 17.99 -2.11
C SER A 137 -20.61 18.71 -2.22
N GLY A 138 -21.54 18.21 -3.04
CA GLY A 138 -22.81 18.89 -3.36
C GLY A 138 -22.69 20.17 -4.19
N ARG A 139 -21.46 20.64 -4.48
CA ARG A 139 -21.21 21.85 -5.28
C ARG A 139 -21.20 21.55 -6.78
N LYS A 140 -21.52 22.54 -7.62
CA LYS A 140 -21.36 22.44 -9.09
C LYS A 140 -19.89 22.21 -9.46
N PHE A 141 -19.63 21.43 -10.51
CA PHE A 141 -18.28 21.04 -10.93
C PHE A 141 -17.35 22.25 -11.12
N LYS A 142 -17.78 23.31 -11.84
CA LYS A 142 -17.02 24.55 -12.04
C LYS A 142 -16.69 25.35 -10.77
N LYS A 143 -17.38 25.07 -9.66
CA LYS A 143 -17.15 25.70 -8.36
C LYS A 143 -16.39 24.80 -7.39
N CYS A 144 -16.04 23.58 -7.81
CA CYS A 144 -15.33 22.58 -7.03
C CYS A 144 -14.14 22.02 -7.82
N CYS A 145 -14.16 20.74 -8.23
CA CYS A 145 -13.03 20.11 -8.93
C CYS A 145 -12.72 20.68 -10.32
N GLY A 146 -13.64 21.45 -10.92
CA GLY A 146 -13.45 22.17 -12.18
C GLY A 146 -13.06 23.64 -12.01
N LYS A 147 -12.73 24.09 -10.78
CA LYS A 147 -11.99 25.35 -10.59
C LYS A 147 -10.54 25.09 -11.01
N GLY A 148 -10.20 25.58 -12.20
CA GLY A 148 -8.83 25.98 -12.50
C GLY A 148 -8.53 27.29 -11.79
#